data_AF-A0A4Q1D157-F1
#
_entry.id   AF-A0A4Q1D157-F1
#
_cell.length_a   1.000
_cell.length_b   1.000
_cell.length_c   1.000
_cell.angle_alpha   90.00
_cell.angle_beta   90.00
_cell.angle_gamma   90.00
#
_symmetry.space_group_name_H-M   'P 1'
#
loop_
_entity.id
_entity.type
_entity.pdbx_description
1 polymer ?
#
loop_
_entity_poly.entity_id
_entity_poly.type
_entity_poly.pdbx_seq_one_letter_code
_entity_poly.pdbx_strand_id
1 'polypeptide(L)'
;MKNLLRLSVAAIAVTFLASFAPYSFDKLYAEMETRQLKAGKYVTIKGEVCYSSSGDMITHYSLPRNYVLVSNKQGEVKLYEPAANTVILSQNTMFSSQTSLFYYFLSGKAADMGLTEMGYVQDKVYRDKEMLVSEWRLKKPAKKELVQKIKLVHKDQNPVYMHYQDAGGAIIRKVYYYGYTTLDHISFPATSTDITFQGKDSSVSKTVFHNFKMNQQANSPYFNFQIPANAKIKRL
;
A
#
# COMPACT_ATOMS: atom_id res chain seq x y z
N MET A 1 -29.37 -8.96 -78.08
CA MET A 1 -27.97 -9.13 -77.63
C MET A 1 -27.56 -7.99 -76.72
N LYS A 2 -27.48 -8.23 -75.41
CA LYS A 2 -26.43 -7.76 -74.47
C LYS A 2 -26.94 -7.90 -73.03
N ASN A 3 -26.19 -8.67 -72.26
CA ASN A 3 -26.54 -9.24 -70.97
C ASN A 3 -26.43 -8.19 -69.85
N LEU A 4 -27.44 -8.14 -68.98
CA LEU A 4 -27.38 -7.43 -67.70
C LEU A 4 -26.75 -8.36 -66.66
N LEU A 5 -25.47 -8.16 -66.41
CA LEU A 5 -24.69 -8.81 -65.35
C LEU A 5 -25.09 -8.18 -64.01
N ARG A 6 -25.84 -8.92 -63.17
CA ARG A 6 -26.11 -8.51 -61.79
C ARG A 6 -24.89 -8.87 -60.94
N LEU A 7 -24.09 -7.87 -60.58
CA LEU A 7 -23.01 -7.99 -59.60
C LEU A 7 -23.61 -8.07 -58.19
N SER A 8 -23.44 -9.23 -57.55
CA SER A 8 -23.71 -9.46 -56.13
C SER A 8 -22.66 -8.72 -55.29
N VAL A 9 -23.09 -7.73 -54.51
CA VAL A 9 -22.24 -7.08 -53.50
C VAL A 9 -22.22 -7.95 -52.25
N ALA A 10 -21.15 -8.73 -52.06
CA ALA A 10 -20.87 -9.39 -50.80
C ALA A 10 -20.21 -8.38 -49.85
N ALA A 11 -20.97 -7.91 -48.86
CA ALA A 11 -20.44 -7.08 -47.77
C ALA A 11 -19.62 -7.96 -46.82
N ILE A 12 -18.29 -7.84 -46.87
CA ILE A 12 -17.39 -8.45 -45.89
C ILE A 12 -17.38 -7.56 -44.64
N ALA A 13 -18.11 -7.98 -43.61
CA ALA A 13 -18.05 -7.36 -42.29
C ALA A 13 -16.74 -7.77 -41.59
N VAL A 14 -15.72 -6.92 -41.67
CA VAL A 14 -14.49 -7.06 -40.89
C VAL A 14 -14.79 -6.65 -39.44
N THR A 15 -15.08 -7.64 -38.60
CA THR A 15 -15.16 -7.42 -37.14
C THR A 15 -13.74 -7.33 -36.59
N PHE A 16 -13.29 -6.10 -36.33
CA PHE A 16 -12.11 -5.85 -35.51
C PHE A 16 -12.42 -6.26 -34.07
N LEU A 17 -12.10 -7.50 -33.71
CA LEU A 17 -11.96 -7.92 -32.32
C LEU A 17 -10.69 -7.26 -31.78
N ALA A 18 -10.82 -6.04 -31.27
CA ALA A 18 -9.78 -5.45 -30.43
C ALA A 18 -9.60 -6.38 -29.23
N SER A 19 -8.49 -7.13 -29.23
CA SER A 19 -8.09 -7.94 -28.09
C SER A 19 -7.68 -6.98 -26.98
N PHE A 20 -8.62 -6.66 -26.09
CA PHE A 20 -8.31 -6.04 -24.81
C PHE A 20 -7.50 -7.08 -24.02
N ALA A 21 -6.18 -7.03 -24.14
CA ALA A 21 -5.33 -7.77 -23.21
C ALA A 21 -5.65 -7.24 -21.80
N PRO A 22 -6.13 -8.08 -20.88
CA PRO A 22 -6.44 -7.63 -19.53
C PRO A 22 -5.15 -7.07 -18.92
N TYR A 23 -5.21 -5.83 -18.45
CA TYR A 23 -4.10 -5.20 -17.77
C TYR A 23 -3.76 -6.01 -16.53
N SER A 24 -2.54 -6.54 -16.47
CA SER A 24 -2.01 -7.20 -15.29
C SER A 24 -0.96 -6.31 -14.64
N PHE A 25 -1.21 -5.95 -13.38
CA PHE A 25 -0.18 -5.40 -12.52
C PHE A 25 0.87 -6.49 -12.25
N ASP A 26 2.13 -6.24 -12.60
CA ASP A 26 3.25 -7.13 -12.23
C ASP A 26 4.12 -6.51 -11.14
N LYS A 27 4.64 -5.30 -11.37
CA LYS A 27 5.62 -4.65 -10.49
C LYS A 27 5.38 -3.14 -10.39
N LEU A 28 5.63 -2.57 -9.22
CA LEU A 28 5.63 -1.14 -8.97
C LEU A 28 6.92 -0.74 -8.25
N TYR A 29 7.52 0.32 -8.75
CA TYR A 29 8.62 1.05 -8.16
C TYR A 29 8.14 2.42 -7.70
N ALA A 30 8.60 2.89 -6.54
CA ALA A 30 8.46 4.27 -6.10
C ALA A 30 9.65 4.70 -5.26
N GLU A 31 10.05 5.97 -5.38
CA GLU A 31 10.93 6.63 -4.41
C GLU A 31 10.10 7.10 -3.20
N MET A 32 10.71 7.08 -2.02
CA MET A 32 10.08 7.36 -0.75
C MET A 32 10.90 8.37 0.04
N GLU A 33 10.24 9.41 0.57
CA GLU A 33 10.76 10.26 1.64
C GLU A 33 9.80 10.27 2.82
N THR A 34 10.28 9.88 4.00
CA THR A 34 9.52 9.90 5.24
C THR A 34 10.17 10.86 6.24
N ARG A 35 9.38 11.79 6.77
CA ARG A 35 9.79 12.73 7.81
C ARG A 35 9.09 12.36 9.11
N GLN A 36 9.84 12.08 10.17
CA GLN A 36 9.30 11.69 11.46
C GLN A 36 9.69 12.69 12.55
N LEU A 37 8.70 13.05 13.38
CA LEU A 37 8.87 13.84 14.59
C LEU A 37 8.38 13.00 15.78
N LYS A 38 9.25 12.82 16.79
CA LYS A 38 8.90 12.16 18.06
C LYS A 38 9.70 12.79 19.19
N ALA A 39 9.04 13.19 20.29
CA ALA A 39 9.68 13.80 21.46
C ALA A 39 10.64 14.95 21.08
N GLY A 40 10.21 15.84 20.18
CA GLY A 40 11.00 16.97 19.68
C GLY A 40 12.15 16.62 18.74
N LYS A 41 12.44 15.33 18.51
CA LYS A 41 13.49 14.87 17.58
C LYS A 41 12.92 14.62 16.20
N TYR A 42 13.64 15.10 15.20
CA TYR A 42 13.28 15.00 13.79
C TYR A 42 14.26 14.09 13.04
N VAL A 43 13.74 13.20 12.19
CA VAL A 43 14.54 12.38 11.28
C VAL A 43 13.91 12.34 9.90
N THR A 44 14.75 12.41 8.87
CA THR A 44 14.38 12.15 7.48
C THR A 44 14.90 10.79 7.07
N ILE A 45 14.01 9.98 6.51
CA ILE A 45 14.27 8.67 5.97
C ILE A 45 14.04 8.76 4.46
N LYS A 46 14.96 8.24 3.66
CA LYS A 46 14.83 8.16 2.21
C LYS A 46 15.07 6.76 1.74
N GLY A 47 14.42 6.38 0.65
CA GLY A 47 14.60 5.06 0.06
C GLY A 47 13.79 4.87 -1.21
N GLU A 48 13.73 3.62 -1.64
CA GLU A 48 12.92 3.17 -2.75
C GLU A 48 12.16 1.90 -2.35
N VAL A 49 10.95 1.75 -2.87
CA VAL A 49 10.09 0.60 -2.65
C VAL A 49 9.89 -0.12 -3.97
N CYS A 50 10.15 -1.42 -3.95
CA CYS A 50 9.88 -2.35 -5.04
C CYS A 50 8.78 -3.32 -4.55
N TYR A 51 7.59 -3.24 -5.15
CA TYR A 51 6.44 -4.08 -4.81
C TYR A 51 6.03 -4.92 -6.02
N SER A 52 5.79 -6.21 -5.82
CA SER A 52 5.34 -7.13 -6.88
C SER A 52 3.93 -7.66 -6.63
N SER A 53 3.30 -8.11 -7.70
CA SER A 53 2.00 -8.79 -7.69
C SER A 53 2.01 -10.10 -6.90
N SER A 54 3.17 -10.74 -6.72
CA SER A 54 3.34 -11.90 -5.82
C SER A 54 3.12 -11.56 -4.35
N GLY A 55 3.15 -10.26 -4.01
CA GLY A 55 3.09 -9.75 -2.64
C GLY A 55 4.46 -9.63 -2.00
N ASP A 56 5.55 -9.65 -2.75
CA ASP A 56 6.88 -9.35 -2.21
C ASP A 56 7.10 -7.85 -2.21
N MET A 57 7.69 -7.34 -1.14
CA MET A 57 8.00 -5.92 -0.98
C MET A 57 9.41 -5.76 -0.44
N ILE A 58 10.24 -5.09 -1.22
CA ILE A 58 11.62 -4.78 -0.87
C ILE A 58 11.75 -3.27 -0.77
N THR A 59 12.14 -2.79 0.40
CA THR A 59 12.43 -1.37 0.62
C THR A 59 13.92 -1.21 0.89
N HIS A 60 14.61 -0.49 0.01
CA HIS A 60 16.00 -0.09 0.23
C HIS A 60 16.02 1.33 0.76
N TYR A 61 16.58 1.49 1.95
CA TYR A 61 16.72 2.77 2.62
C TYR A 61 18.11 3.31 2.38
N SER A 62 18.20 4.55 1.92
CA SER A 62 19.45 5.24 1.62
C SER A 62 19.82 6.29 2.67
N LEU A 63 18.85 6.75 3.47
CA LEU A 63 19.04 7.71 4.56
C LEU A 63 18.16 7.33 5.76
N PRO A 64 18.64 7.49 7.02
CA PRO A 64 19.98 7.95 7.44
C PRO A 64 21.07 6.87 7.34
N ARG A 65 20.67 5.62 7.14
CA ARG A 65 21.59 4.49 7.01
C ARG A 65 21.16 3.62 5.84
N ASN A 66 22.11 2.92 5.27
CA ASN A 66 21.84 1.91 4.26
C ASN A 66 21.32 0.63 4.93
N TYR A 67 20.08 0.27 4.64
CA TYR A 67 19.50 -1.02 5.01
C TYR A 67 18.47 -1.47 3.99
N VAL A 68 18.30 -2.77 3.87
CA VAL A 68 17.32 -3.39 2.97
C VAL A 68 16.31 -4.16 3.80
N LEU A 69 15.04 -3.77 3.71
CA LEU A 69 13.93 -4.46 4.33
C LEU A 69 13.24 -5.31 3.27
N VAL A 70 13.26 -6.62 3.45
CA VAL A 70 12.52 -7.59 2.63
C VAL A 70 11.33 -8.05 3.45
N SER A 71 10.13 -7.94 2.88
CA SER A 71 8.88 -8.39 3.49
C SER A 71 8.01 -9.12 2.46
N ASN A 72 7.22 -10.08 2.92
CA ASN A 72 6.27 -10.81 2.08
C ASN A 72 4.86 -10.80 2.66
N LYS A 73 3.91 -11.41 1.93
CA LYS A 73 2.50 -11.46 2.33
C LYS A 73 2.24 -12.23 3.63
N GLN A 74 3.14 -13.13 4.01
CA GLN A 74 3.03 -13.90 5.26
C GLN A 74 3.48 -13.11 6.49
N GLY A 75 4.12 -11.94 6.33
CA GLY A 75 4.68 -11.18 7.43
C GLY A 75 6.07 -11.65 7.87
N GLU A 76 6.76 -12.42 7.02
CA GLU A 76 8.20 -12.65 7.19
C GLU A 76 8.93 -11.34 6.86
N VAL A 77 9.83 -10.94 7.75
CA VAL A 77 10.62 -9.71 7.62
C VAL A 77 12.10 -10.04 7.75
N LYS A 78 12.89 -9.54 6.81
CA LYS A 78 14.34 -9.59 6.87
C LYS A 78 14.87 -8.16 6.75
N LEU A 79 15.57 -7.69 7.78
CA LEU A 79 16.24 -6.40 7.77
C LEU A 79 17.74 -6.64 7.64
N TYR A 80 18.28 -6.36 6.46
CA TYR A 80 19.70 -6.52 6.14
C TYR A 80 20.43 -5.17 6.28
N GLU A 81 21.55 -5.18 6.99
CA GLU A 81 22.47 -4.05 7.16
C GLU A 81 23.77 -4.34 6.41
N PRO A 82 23.95 -3.81 5.18
CA PRO A 82 25.08 -4.15 4.33
C PRO A 82 26.45 -3.84 4.95
N ALA A 83 26.57 -2.72 5.66
CA ALA A 83 27.82 -2.29 6.28
C ALA A 83 28.34 -3.26 7.34
N ALA A 84 27.43 -3.90 8.08
CA ALA A 84 27.77 -4.91 9.09
C ALA A 84 27.73 -6.35 8.54
N ASN A 85 27.21 -6.53 7.32
CA ASN A 85 26.83 -7.82 6.75
C ASN A 85 25.99 -8.66 7.74
N THR A 86 24.97 -8.02 8.35
CA THR A 86 24.08 -8.67 9.30
C THR A 86 22.64 -8.64 8.85
N VAL A 87 21.88 -9.67 9.20
CA VAL A 87 20.45 -9.76 8.95
C VAL A 87 19.69 -9.99 10.27
N ILE A 88 18.64 -9.20 10.49
CA ILE A 88 17.64 -9.45 11.52
C ILE A 88 16.46 -10.13 10.85
N LEU A 89 15.99 -11.23 11.45
CA LEU A 89 14.83 -11.98 11.01
C LEU A 89 13.69 -11.79 12.02
N SER A 90 12.49 -11.51 11.52
CA SER A 90 11.30 -11.37 12.35
C SER A 90 10.08 -11.93 11.63
N GLN A 91 9.13 -12.46 12.39
CA GLN A 91 7.81 -12.81 11.90
C GLN A 91 6.81 -11.89 12.59
N ASN A 92 6.17 -11.00 11.83
CA ASN A 92 5.16 -10.10 12.38
C ASN A 92 4.19 -9.70 11.27
N THR A 93 2.94 -10.10 11.43
CA THR A 93 1.86 -9.83 10.48
C THR A 93 1.59 -8.34 10.28
N MET A 94 1.94 -7.48 11.24
CA MET A 94 1.86 -6.03 11.07
C MET A 94 2.82 -5.49 10.00
N PHE A 95 3.92 -6.20 9.75
CA PHE A 95 4.88 -5.88 8.69
C PHE A 95 4.68 -6.71 7.42
N SER A 96 3.55 -7.42 7.30
CA SER A 96 3.17 -8.05 6.03
C SER A 96 3.07 -7.01 4.94
N SER A 97 3.49 -7.35 3.73
CA SER A 97 3.24 -6.49 2.57
C SER A 97 1.74 -6.27 2.32
N GLN A 98 0.88 -7.16 2.82
CA GLN A 98 -0.58 -7.05 2.76
C GLN A 98 -1.18 -6.04 3.75
N THR A 99 -0.36 -5.39 4.59
CA THR A 99 -0.80 -4.26 5.41
C THR A 99 -0.34 -2.91 4.84
N SER A 100 0.27 -2.91 3.66
CA SER A 100 0.81 -1.70 3.01
C SER A 100 -0.22 -0.97 2.15
N LEU A 101 0.02 0.32 1.90
CA LEU A 101 -0.78 1.10 0.94
C LEU A 101 -0.69 0.51 -0.48
N PHE A 102 0.46 -0.02 -0.87
CA PHE A 102 0.62 -0.67 -2.17
C PHE A 102 -0.34 -1.85 -2.31
N TYR A 103 -0.43 -2.70 -1.30
CA TYR A 103 -1.40 -3.79 -1.33
C TYR A 103 -2.83 -3.28 -1.40
N TYR A 104 -3.24 -2.38 -0.50
CA TYR A 104 -4.64 -1.94 -0.44
C TYR A 104 -5.13 -1.33 -1.76
N PHE A 105 -4.32 -0.48 -2.39
CA PHE A 105 -4.73 0.19 -3.61
C PHE A 105 -4.54 -0.68 -4.86
N LEU A 106 -3.45 -1.45 -4.96
CA LEU A 106 -3.15 -2.23 -6.16
C LEU A 106 -3.92 -3.56 -6.23
N SER A 107 -4.49 -4.03 -5.11
CA SER A 107 -5.34 -5.23 -5.07
C SER A 107 -6.84 -4.93 -5.00
N GLY A 108 -7.25 -3.67 -5.21
CA GLY A 108 -8.66 -3.27 -5.23
C GLY A 108 -9.33 -3.25 -3.85
N LYS A 109 -8.56 -3.09 -2.77
CA LYS A 109 -9.04 -3.05 -1.38
C LYS A 109 -9.12 -1.64 -0.79
N ALA A 110 -8.97 -0.60 -1.61
CA ALA A 110 -9.01 0.78 -1.14
C ALA A 110 -10.33 1.15 -0.45
N ALA A 111 -11.44 0.51 -0.82
CA ALA A 111 -12.77 0.79 -0.27
C ALA A 111 -12.93 0.46 1.23
N ASP A 112 -12.21 -0.57 1.71
CA ASP A 112 -12.23 -0.94 3.13
C ASP A 112 -10.85 -0.94 3.77
N MET A 113 -9.79 -0.62 3.02
CA MET A 113 -8.40 -0.59 3.49
C MET A 113 -7.98 -1.91 4.17
N GLY A 114 -8.50 -3.06 3.70
CA GLY A 114 -8.21 -4.39 4.24
C GLY A 114 -8.87 -4.69 5.59
N LEU A 115 -9.79 -3.84 6.07
CA LEU A 115 -10.45 -4.02 7.37
C LEU A 115 -11.20 -5.34 7.49
N THR A 116 -11.87 -5.77 6.43
CA THR A 116 -12.59 -7.05 6.43
C THR A 116 -11.65 -8.23 6.64
N GLU A 117 -10.48 -8.20 6.00
CA GLU A 117 -9.46 -9.26 6.10
C GLU A 117 -8.81 -9.29 7.48
N MET A 118 -8.70 -8.13 8.13
CA MET A 118 -8.25 -7.98 9.52
C MET A 118 -9.32 -8.39 10.55
N GLY A 119 -10.49 -8.89 10.11
CA GLY A 119 -11.54 -9.37 11.00
C GLY A 119 -12.44 -8.28 11.57
N TYR A 120 -12.43 -7.10 10.98
CA TYR A 120 -13.40 -6.05 11.29
C TYR A 120 -14.67 -6.24 10.46
N VAL A 121 -15.77 -5.75 11.00
CA VAL A 121 -17.06 -5.64 10.32
C VAL A 121 -17.55 -4.21 10.43
N GLN A 122 -18.20 -3.75 9.37
CA GLN A 122 -18.81 -2.43 9.33
C GLN A 122 -19.98 -2.38 10.31
N ASP A 123 -19.96 -1.37 11.18
CA ASP A 123 -20.97 -1.13 12.22
C ASP A 123 -21.97 -0.05 11.77
N LYS A 124 -21.47 1.02 11.14
CA LYS A 124 -22.28 2.15 10.70
C LYS A 124 -21.71 2.78 9.43
N VAL A 125 -22.58 3.31 8.57
CA VAL A 125 -22.20 4.17 7.44
C VAL A 125 -23.13 5.37 7.38
N TYR A 126 -22.57 6.55 7.15
CA TYR A 126 -23.33 7.79 7.01
C TYR A 126 -22.59 8.77 6.10
N ARG A 127 -23.32 9.75 5.57
CA ARG A 127 -22.74 10.89 4.86
C ARG A 127 -22.54 12.04 5.84
N ASP A 128 -21.40 12.71 5.72
CA ASP A 128 -21.12 13.98 6.38
C ASP A 128 -20.65 14.96 5.30
N LYS A 129 -21.57 15.82 4.83
CA LYS A 129 -21.38 16.67 3.65
C LYS A 129 -21.01 15.82 2.42
N GLU A 130 -19.86 16.10 1.79
CA GLU A 130 -19.33 15.37 0.64
C GLU A 130 -18.63 14.06 1.02
N MET A 131 -18.47 13.79 2.32
CA MET A 131 -17.72 12.63 2.81
C MET A 131 -18.63 11.44 3.06
N LEU A 132 -18.16 10.24 2.73
CA LEU A 132 -18.74 8.98 3.17
C LEU A 132 -17.95 8.47 4.37
N VAL A 133 -18.59 8.35 5.52
CA VAL A 133 -17.98 7.89 6.76
C VAL A 133 -18.48 6.49 7.08
N SER A 134 -17.55 5.55 7.31
CA SER A 134 -17.84 4.22 7.83
C SER A 134 -17.14 3.99 9.17
N GLU A 135 -17.85 3.37 10.10
CA GLU A 135 -17.36 2.96 11.41
C GLU A 135 -17.33 1.44 11.47
N TRP A 136 -16.25 0.90 12.03
CA TRP A 136 -15.90 -0.51 12.00
C TRP A 136 -15.54 -0.99 13.39
N ARG A 137 -15.85 -2.25 13.68
CA ARG A 137 -15.53 -2.91 14.94
C ARG A 137 -15.05 -4.33 14.69
N LEU A 138 -14.33 -4.89 15.65
CA LEU A 138 -13.96 -6.31 15.60
C LEU A 138 -15.21 -7.19 15.49
N LYS A 139 -15.19 -8.16 14.58
CA LYS A 139 -16.25 -9.16 14.44
C LYS A 139 -16.42 -9.97 15.72
N LYS A 140 -15.29 -10.31 16.35
CA LYS A 140 -15.21 -10.98 17.65
C LYS A 140 -14.49 -10.04 18.62
N PRO A 141 -15.18 -9.49 19.63
CA PRO A 141 -14.55 -8.63 20.62
C PRO A 141 -13.35 -9.32 21.26
N ALA A 142 -12.20 -8.66 21.25
CA ALA A 142 -10.97 -9.20 21.80
C ALA A 142 -10.32 -8.16 22.70
N LYS A 143 -10.49 -8.30 24.02
CA LYS A 143 -9.98 -7.34 25.02
C LYS A 143 -8.47 -7.12 24.96
N LYS A 144 -7.73 -8.06 24.37
CA LYS A 144 -6.28 -7.99 24.20
C LYS A 144 -5.85 -7.17 22.98
N GLU A 145 -6.76 -6.95 22.02
CA GLU A 145 -6.45 -6.14 20.84
C GLU A 145 -6.38 -4.67 21.23
N LEU A 146 -5.32 -4.01 20.80
CA LEU A 146 -5.12 -2.59 21.11
C LEU A 146 -6.18 -1.72 20.42
N VAL A 147 -6.60 -2.10 19.21
CA VAL A 147 -7.61 -1.40 18.42
C VAL A 147 -8.94 -2.15 18.54
N GLN A 148 -9.99 -1.42 18.90
CA GLN A 148 -11.36 -1.97 19.02
C GLN A 148 -12.31 -1.41 17.96
N LYS A 149 -12.13 -0.13 17.59
CA LYS A 149 -12.95 0.57 16.61
C LYS A 149 -12.10 1.35 15.63
N ILE A 150 -12.59 1.44 14.40
CA ILE A 150 -11.92 2.17 13.32
C ILE A 150 -12.96 3.04 12.61
N LYS A 151 -12.62 4.30 12.38
CA LYS A 151 -13.35 5.17 11.47
C LYS A 151 -12.57 5.28 10.17
N LEU A 152 -13.26 5.13 9.05
CA LEU A 152 -12.73 5.31 7.70
C LEU A 152 -13.60 6.33 6.97
N VAL A 153 -12.96 7.31 6.35
CA VAL A 153 -13.65 8.41 5.65
C VAL A 153 -13.17 8.44 4.22
N HIS A 154 -14.12 8.49 3.29
CA HIS A 154 -13.86 8.63 1.87
C HIS A 154 -14.37 9.98 1.35
N LYS A 155 -13.63 10.54 0.40
CA LYS A 155 -14.08 11.61 -0.50
C LYS A 155 -13.95 11.10 -1.93
N ASP A 156 -15.02 11.19 -2.73
CA ASP A 156 -15.00 10.77 -4.14
C ASP A 156 -14.43 9.35 -4.35
N GLN A 157 -14.85 8.40 -3.51
CA GLN A 157 -14.39 7.00 -3.47
C GLN A 157 -12.94 6.79 -2.96
N ASN A 158 -12.18 7.85 -2.70
CA ASN A 158 -10.83 7.77 -2.18
C ASN A 158 -10.81 7.86 -0.65
N PRO A 159 -10.11 6.97 0.07
CA PRO A 159 -10.04 7.01 1.54
C PRO A 159 -9.14 8.16 1.98
N VAL A 160 -9.68 9.23 2.54
CA VAL A 160 -8.89 10.44 2.88
C VAL A 160 -8.44 10.48 4.34
N TYR A 161 -9.10 9.69 5.21
CA TYR A 161 -8.82 9.70 6.64
C TYR A 161 -9.21 8.39 7.32
N MET A 162 -8.37 7.97 8.27
CA MET A 162 -8.69 6.92 9.22
C MET A 162 -8.33 7.34 10.64
N HIS A 163 -9.07 6.83 11.63
CA HIS A 163 -8.57 6.76 13.00
C HIS A 163 -8.91 5.45 13.67
N TYR A 164 -8.08 5.11 14.65
CA TYR A 164 -8.14 3.87 15.40
C TYR A 164 -8.36 4.21 16.87
N GLN A 165 -9.31 3.53 17.49
CA GLN A 165 -9.69 3.73 18.89
C GLN A 165 -9.45 2.47 19.70
N ASP A 166 -9.01 2.65 20.94
CA ASP A 166 -8.88 1.58 21.92
C ASP A 166 -10.23 1.20 22.58
N ALA A 167 -10.18 0.29 23.56
CA ALA A 167 -11.36 -0.14 24.31
C ALA A 167 -12.00 0.96 25.17
N GLY A 168 -11.23 1.99 25.56
CA GLY A 168 -11.72 3.16 26.27
C GLY A 168 -12.29 4.25 25.37
N GLY A 169 -12.20 4.07 24.04
CA GLY A 169 -12.64 5.04 23.04
C GLY A 169 -11.61 6.13 22.74
N ALA A 170 -10.42 6.07 23.35
CA ALA A 170 -9.35 7.02 23.06
C ALA A 170 -8.79 6.78 21.66
N ILE A 171 -8.55 7.86 20.92
CA ILE A 171 -7.92 7.78 19.59
C ILE A 171 -6.42 7.55 19.78
N ILE A 172 -5.94 6.39 19.35
CA ILE A 172 -4.53 5.99 19.49
C ILE A 172 -3.73 6.18 18.20
N ARG A 173 -4.41 6.29 17.05
CA ARG A 173 -3.77 6.55 15.76
C ARG A 173 -4.71 7.30 14.81
N LYS A 174 -4.17 8.21 14.02
CA LYS A 174 -4.83 8.88 12.90
C LYS A 174 -3.96 8.74 11.66
N VAL A 175 -4.57 8.52 10.51
CA VAL A 175 -3.89 8.48 9.22
C VAL A 175 -4.65 9.36 8.24
N TYR A 176 -3.94 10.21 7.52
CA TYR A 176 -4.47 11.06 6.45
C TYR A 176 -3.83 10.65 5.14
N TYR A 177 -4.63 10.57 4.08
CA TYR A 177 -4.17 10.22 2.74
C TYR A 177 -4.54 11.35 1.78
N TYR A 178 -3.57 11.81 0.99
CA TYR A 178 -3.74 12.96 0.12
C TYR A 178 -2.68 13.00 -0.98
N GLY A 179 -2.76 14.00 -1.87
CA GLY A 179 -1.88 14.08 -3.03
C GLY A 179 -2.09 12.88 -3.97
N TYR A 180 -3.36 12.56 -4.24
CA TYR A 180 -3.69 11.43 -5.10
C TYR A 180 -3.13 11.63 -6.51
N THR A 181 -2.52 10.58 -7.03
CA THR A 181 -2.05 10.49 -8.40
C THR A 181 -2.70 9.29 -9.07
N THR A 182 -2.87 9.37 -10.37
CA THR A 182 -3.36 8.25 -11.17
C THR A 182 -2.18 7.36 -11.53
N LEU A 183 -2.22 6.10 -11.08
CA LEU A 183 -1.31 5.04 -11.50
C LEU A 183 -2.10 4.10 -12.42
N ASP A 184 -1.97 4.32 -13.72
CA ASP A 184 -2.82 3.71 -14.76
C ASP A 184 -4.31 4.02 -14.55
N HIS A 185 -5.11 3.10 -13.98
CA HIS A 185 -6.53 3.31 -13.66
C HIS A 185 -6.79 3.42 -12.14
N ILE A 186 -5.73 3.41 -11.32
CA ILE A 186 -5.83 3.37 -9.86
C ILE A 186 -5.55 4.77 -9.31
N SER A 187 -6.46 5.30 -8.48
CA SER A 187 -6.22 6.53 -7.73
C SER A 187 -5.40 6.18 -6.47
N PHE A 188 -4.12 6.52 -6.47
CA PHE A 188 -3.18 6.15 -5.42
C PHE A 188 -2.76 7.38 -4.59
N PRO A 189 -2.77 7.34 -3.25
CA PRO A 189 -2.32 8.45 -2.42
C PRO A 189 -0.80 8.55 -2.44
N ALA A 190 -0.24 9.55 -3.12
CA ALA A 190 1.20 9.77 -3.14
C ALA A 190 1.73 10.32 -1.80
N THR A 191 0.85 10.72 -0.87
CA THR A 191 1.26 11.18 0.46
C THR A 191 0.36 10.61 1.54
N SER A 192 0.98 10.23 2.67
CA SER A 192 0.28 9.93 3.90
C SER A 192 0.89 10.66 5.10
N THR A 193 0.05 11.03 6.06
CA THR A 193 0.48 11.49 7.38
C THR A 193 -0.11 10.56 8.45
N ASP A 194 0.76 9.90 9.20
CA ASP A 194 0.44 9.06 10.35
C ASP A 194 0.71 9.83 11.66
N ILE A 195 -0.22 9.80 12.58
CA ILE A 195 -0.08 10.32 13.94
C ILE A 195 -0.42 9.18 14.90
N THR A 196 0.55 8.77 15.71
CA THR A 196 0.35 7.73 16.73
C THR A 196 0.50 8.36 18.12
N PHE A 197 -0.47 8.14 19.00
CA PHE A 197 -0.51 8.72 20.34
C PHE A 197 0.05 7.74 21.38
N GLN A 198 0.90 8.25 22.28
CA GLN A 198 1.50 7.49 23.39
C GLN A 198 1.37 8.33 24.67
N GLY A 199 0.31 8.09 25.45
CA GLY A 199 -0.01 8.90 26.62
C GLY A 199 -0.40 10.32 26.22
N LYS A 200 0.35 11.33 26.70
CA LYS A 200 0.13 12.75 26.37
C LYS A 200 0.94 13.24 25.16
N ASP A 201 1.81 12.41 24.61
CA ASP A 201 2.67 12.75 23.47
C ASP A 201 2.21 12.02 22.19
N SER A 202 2.72 12.44 21.04
CA SER A 202 2.48 11.79 19.76
C SER A 202 3.74 11.74 18.91
N SER A 203 3.81 10.72 18.05
CA SER A 203 4.74 10.70 16.93
C SER A 203 3.99 11.01 15.64
N VAL A 204 4.55 11.91 14.82
CA VAL A 204 4.01 12.28 13.52
C VAL A 204 4.98 11.81 12.45
N SER A 205 4.48 11.08 11.46
CA SER A 205 5.24 10.63 10.30
C SER A 205 4.54 11.09 9.03
N LYS A 206 5.24 11.80 8.15
CA LYS A 206 4.75 12.12 6.81
C LYS A 206 5.57 11.34 5.79
N THR A 207 4.92 10.50 5.00
CA THR A 207 5.54 9.72 3.92
C THR A 207 5.06 10.26 2.59
N VAL A 208 5.99 10.59 1.70
CA VAL A 208 5.73 10.99 0.32
C VAL A 208 6.34 9.95 -0.61
N PHE A 209 5.56 9.46 -1.56
CA PHE A 209 6.00 8.62 -2.65
C PHE A 209 6.03 9.44 -3.94
N HIS A 210 7.05 9.24 -4.76
CA HIS A 210 7.18 9.89 -6.05
C HIS A 210 7.95 9.02 -7.04
N ASN A 211 8.08 9.50 -8.28
CA ASN A 211 8.77 8.79 -9.37
C ASN A 211 8.24 7.36 -9.57
N PHE A 212 6.92 7.21 -9.56
CA PHE A 212 6.28 5.91 -9.76
C PHE A 212 6.63 5.34 -11.13
N LYS A 213 7.04 4.08 -11.17
CA LYS A 213 7.25 3.31 -12.41
C LYS A 213 6.57 1.97 -12.27
N MET A 214 5.92 1.50 -13.34
CA MET A 214 5.15 0.26 -13.33
C MET A 214 5.63 -0.71 -14.40
N ASN A 215 5.47 -2.01 -14.11
CA ASN A 215 5.74 -3.12 -15.01
C ASN A 215 7.14 -2.99 -15.65
N GLN A 216 7.24 -2.95 -16.97
CA GLN A 216 8.51 -2.87 -17.69
C GLN A 216 9.33 -1.60 -17.40
N GLN A 217 8.69 -0.52 -16.92
CA GLN A 217 9.38 0.71 -16.52
C GLN A 217 9.95 0.60 -15.10
N ALA A 218 9.43 -0.32 -14.28
CA ALA A 218 9.86 -0.56 -12.91
C ALA A 218 11.19 -1.33 -12.89
N ASN A 219 12.28 -0.61 -13.16
CA ASN A 219 13.63 -1.17 -13.20
C ASN A 219 14.41 -0.74 -11.97
N SER A 220 14.66 -1.69 -11.07
CA SER A 220 15.53 -1.53 -9.90
C SER A 220 16.21 -2.86 -9.60
N PRO A 221 17.50 -2.89 -9.21
CA PRO A 221 18.16 -4.12 -8.77
C PRO A 221 17.45 -4.76 -7.57
N TYR A 222 16.67 -3.98 -6.82
CA TYR A 222 15.99 -4.46 -5.62
C TYR A 222 14.80 -5.39 -5.88
N PHE A 223 14.22 -5.43 -7.09
CA PHE A 223 13.20 -6.44 -7.40
C PHE A 223 13.70 -7.88 -7.29
N ASN A 224 15.00 -8.10 -7.50
CA ASN A 224 15.63 -9.42 -7.45
C ASN A 224 16.69 -9.50 -6.35
N PHE A 225 16.63 -8.60 -5.35
CA PHE A 225 17.63 -8.55 -4.31
C PHE A 225 17.59 -9.80 -3.44
N GLN A 226 18.76 -10.36 -3.19
CA GLN A 226 18.96 -11.49 -2.28
C GLN A 226 19.95 -11.07 -1.22
N ILE A 227 19.63 -11.38 0.04
CA ILE A 227 20.56 -11.20 1.14
C ILE A 227 21.75 -12.14 0.91
N PRO A 228 23.01 -11.67 1.02
CA PRO A 228 24.17 -12.52 0.87
C PRO A 228 24.13 -13.74 1.79
N ALA A 229 24.45 -14.92 1.26
CA ALA A 229 24.40 -16.17 2.02
C ALA A 229 25.36 -16.19 3.23
N ASN A 230 26.37 -15.32 3.24
CA ASN A 230 27.33 -15.17 4.34
C ASN A 230 26.92 -14.10 5.38
N ALA A 231 25.74 -13.48 5.24
CA ALA A 231 25.25 -12.50 6.21
C ALA A 231 25.02 -13.15 7.59
N LYS A 232 25.50 -12.51 8.64
CA LYS A 232 25.39 -13.02 10.01
C LYS A 232 24.03 -12.69 10.60
N ILE A 233 23.37 -13.67 11.20
CA ILE A 233 22.10 -13.42 11.90
C ILE A 233 22.39 -12.59 13.16
N LYS A 234 21.73 -11.44 13.27
CA LYS A 234 21.74 -10.57 14.45
C LYS A 234 20.39 -10.73 15.14
N ARG A 235 20.40 -11.10 16.42
CA ARG A 235 19.19 -11.12 17.26
C ARG A 235 18.93 -9.70 17.79
N LEU A 236 17.67 -9.31 17.85
CA LEU A 236 17.21 -8.09 18.52
C LEU A 236 17.40 -8.21 20.03
#